data_AF-A0A8S3SEG0-F1
#
_entry.id   AF-A0A8S3SEG0-F1
#
_cell.length_a   1.000
_cell.length_b   1.000
_cell.length_c   1.000
_cell.angle_alpha   90.00
_cell.angle_beta   90.00
_cell.angle_gamma   90.00
#
_symmetry.space_group_name_H-M   'P 1'
#
loop_
_entity.id
_entity.type
_entity.pdbx_description
1 polymer ?
#
loop_
_entity_poly.entity_id
_entity_poly.type
_entity_poly.pdbx_seq_one_letter_code
_entity_poly.pdbx_strand_id
1 'polypeptide(L)'
;MSAASKERQARLGNIVKKLFPKVMQKILKESVSPRGLQVKYQRKHIPIDLTENEISLMEKLPNIDDFTIELCYKILRYENVLHEPSCKWGNVPHDTEVEIGDDVQRILNATNDVISRKSDEISELYYEEFQKRTQEVLKRVDNYLCQDTCLQLYQTIQSSDINITGMQQEPTLMQEVNGMSN
;
A
#
# COMPACT_ATOMS: atom_id res chain seq x y z
N MET A 1 -18.37 -15.33 6.16
CA MET A 1 -17.67 -14.71 5.01
C MET A 1 -17.49 -15.74 3.91
N SER A 2 -18.04 -15.46 2.73
CA SER A 2 -17.94 -16.30 1.53
C SER A 2 -16.48 -16.46 1.05
N ALA A 3 -16.19 -17.50 0.25
CA ALA A 3 -14.87 -17.70 -0.34
C ALA A 3 -14.44 -16.51 -1.21
N ALA A 4 -15.36 -15.98 -2.02
CA ALA A 4 -15.13 -14.79 -2.83
C ALA A 4 -14.85 -13.54 -1.98
N SER A 5 -15.56 -13.38 -0.86
CA SER A 5 -15.29 -12.26 0.06
C SER A 5 -13.93 -12.37 0.75
N LYS A 6 -13.52 -13.59 1.15
CA LYS A 6 -12.16 -13.84 1.67
C LYS A 6 -11.07 -13.50 0.65
N GLU A 7 -11.28 -13.87 -0.61
CA GLU A 7 -10.34 -13.53 -1.69
C GLU A 7 -10.22 -12.01 -1.86
N ARG A 8 -11.35 -11.29 -1.95
CA ARG A 8 -11.35 -9.83 -2.04
C ARG A 8 -10.63 -9.19 -0.86
N GLN A 9 -10.89 -9.64 0.36
CA GLN A 9 -10.21 -9.14 1.56
C GLN A 9 -8.69 -9.38 1.49
N ALA A 10 -8.25 -10.55 1.03
CA ALA A 10 -6.83 -10.85 0.85
C ALA A 10 -6.18 -9.92 -0.19
N ARG A 11 -6.86 -9.67 -1.32
CA ARG A 11 -6.37 -8.77 -2.37
C ARG A 11 -6.27 -7.32 -1.92
N LEU A 12 -7.26 -6.81 -1.20
CA LEU A 12 -7.20 -5.49 -0.56
C LEU A 12 -6.06 -5.40 0.46
N GLY A 13 -5.90 -6.46 1.26
CA GLY A 13 -4.80 -6.58 2.21
C GLY A 13 -3.43 -6.52 1.54
N ASN A 14 -3.26 -7.14 0.36
CA ASN A 14 -2.04 -7.06 -0.42
C ASN A 14 -1.76 -5.63 -0.91
N ILE A 15 -2.77 -4.91 -1.39
CA ILE A 15 -2.62 -3.50 -1.79
C ILE A 15 -2.10 -2.68 -0.59
N VAL A 16 -2.76 -2.78 0.56
CA VAL A 16 -2.42 -1.98 1.73
C VAL A 16 -1.08 -2.36 2.36
N LYS A 17 -0.72 -3.65 2.36
CA LYS A 17 0.52 -4.12 3.01
C LYS A 17 1.76 -4.08 2.12
N LYS A 18 1.58 -4.13 0.79
CA LYS A 18 2.71 -4.27 -0.15
C LYS A 18 2.82 -3.10 -1.14
N LEU A 19 1.69 -2.58 -1.63
CA LEU A 19 1.71 -1.53 -2.64
C LEU A 19 1.81 -0.15 -2.00
N PHE A 20 0.84 0.23 -1.17
CA PHE A 20 0.77 1.57 -0.60
C PHE A 20 2.02 1.99 0.19
N PRO A 21 2.71 1.12 0.95
CA PRO A 21 3.97 1.49 1.57
C PRO A 21 5.01 1.90 0.53
N LYS A 22 5.19 1.12 -0.53
CA LYS A 22 6.14 1.42 -1.61
C LYS A 22 5.82 2.72 -2.34
N VAL A 23 4.54 3.00 -2.56
CA VAL A 23 4.08 4.25 -3.19
C VAL A 23 4.42 5.44 -2.29
N MET A 24 4.07 5.38 -1.01
CA MET A 24 4.37 6.44 -0.03
C MET A 24 5.88 6.68 0.13
N GLN A 25 6.66 5.60 0.15
CA GLN A 25 8.12 5.65 0.23
C GLN A 25 8.73 6.32 -1.01
N LYS A 26 8.19 6.06 -2.21
CA LYS A 26 8.60 6.73 -3.45
C LYS A 26 8.30 8.22 -3.43
N ILE A 27 7.09 8.60 -3.03
CA ILE A 27 6.72 10.02 -2.87
C ILE A 27 7.68 10.70 -1.89
N LEU A 28 7.93 10.09 -0.73
CA LEU A 28 8.84 10.65 0.26
C LEU A 28 10.28 10.80 -0.26
N LYS A 29 10.81 9.79 -0.95
CA LYS A 29 12.16 9.82 -1.54
C LYS A 29 12.34 10.98 -2.51
N GLU A 30 11.29 11.30 -3.28
CA GLU A 30 11.34 12.35 -4.29
C GLU A 30 11.09 13.74 -3.70
N SER A 31 10.25 13.84 -2.67
CA SER A 31 9.88 15.13 -2.07
C SER A 31 10.81 15.60 -0.95
N VAL A 32 11.53 14.70 -0.28
CA VAL A 32 12.30 15.03 0.93
C VAL A 32 13.73 14.47 0.86
N SER A 33 14.73 15.32 1.11
CA SER A 33 16.12 14.88 1.25
C SER A 33 16.32 14.04 2.52
N PRO A 34 16.73 12.76 2.43
CA PRO A 34 16.92 11.92 3.62
C PRO A 34 17.96 12.49 4.59
N ARG A 35 19.06 13.03 4.04
CA ARG A 35 20.12 13.66 4.84
C ARG A 35 19.66 14.97 5.47
N GLY A 36 18.86 15.77 4.76
CA GLY A 36 18.28 17.00 5.32
C GLY A 36 17.36 16.70 6.50
N LEU A 37 16.52 15.67 6.35
CA LEU A 37 15.64 15.17 7.40
C LEU A 37 16.42 14.69 8.63
N GLN A 38 17.54 13.95 8.45
CA GLN A 38 18.44 13.55 9.54
C GLN A 38 18.87 14.72 10.41
N VAL A 39 19.37 15.76 9.76
CA VAL A 39 20.04 16.87 10.42
C VAL A 39 19.01 17.68 11.20
N LYS A 40 17.82 17.90 10.62
CA LYS A 40 16.70 18.54 11.32
C LYS A 40 16.29 17.73 12.55
N TYR A 41 16.21 16.40 12.40
CA TYR A 41 15.83 15.49 13.48
C TYR A 41 16.85 15.50 14.63
N GLN A 42 18.14 15.32 14.33
CA GLN A 42 19.23 15.32 15.31
C GLN A 42 19.35 16.64 16.07
N ARG A 43 18.96 17.76 15.44
CA ARG A 43 18.97 19.09 16.07
C ARG A 43 17.71 19.37 16.91
N LYS A 44 16.82 18.40 17.10
CA LYS A 44 15.57 18.49 17.89
C LYS A 44 14.63 19.64 17.45
N HIS A 45 14.71 20.06 16.20
CA HIS A 45 13.77 21.03 15.63
C HIS A 45 12.54 20.27 15.11
N ILE A 46 11.69 19.74 16.00
CA ILE A 46 10.56 18.91 15.57
C ILE A 46 9.26 19.20 16.35
N PRO A 47 8.18 19.59 15.66
CA PRO A 47 6.79 19.53 16.08
C PRO A 47 6.05 18.30 15.48
N ILE A 48 6.52 17.07 15.71
CA ILE A 48 5.85 15.84 15.25
C ILE A 48 5.72 14.87 16.43
N ASP A 49 4.51 14.35 16.65
CA ASP A 49 4.24 13.22 17.54
C ASP A 49 4.77 11.91 16.90
N LEU A 50 6.08 11.67 17.00
CA LEU A 50 6.71 10.40 16.64
C LEU A 50 6.88 9.49 17.88
N THR A 51 6.69 8.20 17.68
CA THR A 51 7.00 7.14 18.64
C THR A 51 8.50 6.88 18.72
N GLU A 52 9.01 6.36 19.84
CA GLU A 52 10.44 6.03 20.02
C GLU A 52 11.01 5.15 18.90
N ASN A 53 10.19 4.24 18.34
CA ASN A 53 10.58 3.41 17.21
C ASN A 53 10.78 4.24 15.93
N GLU A 54 9.83 5.13 15.61
CA GLU A 54 9.93 6.04 14.46
C GLU A 54 11.14 6.98 14.61
N ILE A 55 11.40 7.45 15.83
CA ILE A 55 12.58 8.24 16.17
C ILE A 55 13.86 7.46 15.87
N SER A 56 13.96 6.23 16.36
CA SER A 56 15.12 5.36 16.10
C SER A 56 15.30 5.08 14.60
N LEU A 57 14.21 4.89 13.85
CA LEU A 57 14.28 4.71 12.38
C LEU A 57 14.83 5.96 11.68
N MET A 58 14.42 7.15 12.14
CA MET A 58 14.86 8.44 11.60
C MET A 58 16.32 8.76 11.93
N GLU A 59 16.79 8.41 13.13
CA GLU A 59 18.18 8.62 13.54
C GLU A 59 19.16 7.72 12.77
N LYS A 60 18.73 6.51 12.41
CA LYS A 60 19.56 5.45 11.81
C LYS A 60 19.86 5.58 10.30
N LEU A 61 19.12 6.41 9.54
CA LEU A 61 19.15 6.63 8.06
C LEU A 61 20.15 5.84 7.17
N PRO A 62 19.74 5.31 5.99
CA PRO A 62 18.95 6.02 4.97
C PRO A 62 17.80 5.23 4.32
N ASN A 63 17.42 4.08 4.89
CA ASN A 63 16.54 3.17 4.17
C ASN A 63 15.07 3.55 4.33
N ILE A 64 14.61 4.53 3.53
CA ILE A 64 13.19 4.92 3.46
C ILE A 64 12.29 3.71 3.17
N ASP A 65 12.82 2.64 2.56
CA ASP A 65 12.04 1.42 2.30
C ASP A 65 11.55 0.71 3.58
N ASP A 66 12.10 1.05 4.76
CA ASP A 66 11.65 0.55 6.06
C ASP A 66 10.50 1.38 6.66
N PHE A 67 10.16 2.53 6.07
CA PHE A 67 9.17 3.43 6.65
C PHE A 67 7.74 2.97 6.36
N THR A 68 6.89 3.04 7.39
CA THR A 68 5.46 2.75 7.26
C THR A 68 4.73 3.87 6.53
N ILE A 69 3.51 3.59 6.05
CA ILE A 69 2.62 4.61 5.45
C ILE A 69 2.42 5.77 6.42
N GLU A 70 2.19 5.48 7.70
CA GLU A 70 1.95 6.50 8.72
C GLU A 70 3.18 7.39 8.96
N LEU A 71 4.37 6.79 9.04
CA LEU A 71 5.61 7.55 9.19
C LEU A 71 5.88 8.44 7.97
N CYS A 72 5.75 7.89 6.75
CA CYS A 72 5.87 8.68 5.52
C CYS A 72 4.89 9.85 5.49
N TYR A 73 3.64 9.62 5.88
CA TYR A 73 2.61 10.66 5.98
C TYR A 73 3.00 11.77 6.97
N LYS A 74 3.42 11.41 8.19
CA LYS A 74 3.86 12.39 9.21
C LYS A 74 5.01 13.25 8.71
N ILE A 75 5.98 12.64 8.03
CA ILE A 75 7.15 13.35 7.48
C ILE A 75 6.74 14.29 6.34
N LEU A 76 5.94 13.81 5.38
CA LEU A 76 5.48 14.63 4.25
C LEU A 76 4.71 15.87 4.71
N ARG A 77 3.82 15.69 5.69
CA ARG A 77 3.08 16.78 6.34
C ARG A 77 4.01 17.76 7.03
N TYR A 78 4.99 17.26 7.78
CA TYR A 78 5.91 18.10 8.54
C TYR A 78 6.83 18.94 7.66
N GLU A 79 7.43 18.30 6.65
CA GLU A 79 8.35 18.97 5.75
C GLU A 79 7.64 20.00 4.87
N ASN A 80 6.31 19.94 4.79
CA ASN A 80 5.45 20.86 4.05
C ASN A 80 5.91 21.05 2.60
N VAL A 81 6.40 19.95 2.01
CA VAL A 81 6.94 19.88 0.64
C VAL A 81 5.86 19.63 -0.39
N LEU A 82 4.72 19.08 0.04
CA LEU A 82 3.54 18.93 -0.78
C LEU A 82 2.59 20.07 -0.48
N HIS A 83 1.82 20.47 -1.49
CA HIS A 83 0.69 21.35 -1.27
C HIS A 83 -0.28 20.68 -0.27
N GLU A 84 -0.79 21.46 0.68
CA GLU A 84 -1.76 20.94 1.64
C GLU A 84 -2.98 20.39 0.89
N PRO A 85 -3.52 19.21 1.28
CA PRO A 85 -4.73 18.67 0.69
C PRO A 85 -5.87 19.68 0.73
N SER A 86 -6.74 19.67 -0.29
CA SER A 86 -7.86 20.61 -0.42
C SER A 86 -8.79 20.57 0.80
N CYS A 87 -8.96 19.39 1.40
CA CYS A 87 -9.79 19.19 2.59
C CYS A 87 -9.01 19.24 3.91
N LYS A 88 -7.74 19.66 3.91
CA LYS A 88 -6.80 19.60 5.06
C LYS A 88 -6.38 18.19 5.43
N TRP A 89 -5.22 18.10 6.07
CA TRP A 89 -4.68 16.85 6.61
C TRP A 89 -5.66 16.21 7.62
N GLY A 90 -5.91 14.92 7.45
CA GLY A 90 -6.78 14.11 8.29
C GLY A 90 -8.21 13.97 7.77
N ASN A 91 -8.61 14.74 6.76
CA ASN A 91 -9.95 14.65 6.17
C ASN A 91 -9.92 13.90 4.84
N VAL A 92 -11.04 13.29 4.45
CA VAL A 92 -11.15 12.58 3.16
C VAL A 92 -11.33 13.59 2.03
N PRO A 93 -10.40 13.66 1.05
CA PRO A 93 -10.57 14.56 -0.09
C PRO A 93 -11.71 14.12 -1.01
N HIS A 94 -12.37 15.06 -1.67
CA HIS A 94 -13.40 14.76 -2.68
C HIS A 94 -12.81 14.11 -3.92
N ASP A 95 -13.54 13.23 -4.62
CA ASP A 95 -13.03 12.50 -5.79
C ASP A 95 -12.58 13.42 -6.96
N THR A 96 -12.98 14.69 -6.97
CA THR A 96 -12.57 15.71 -7.95
C THR A 96 -11.22 16.35 -7.67
N GLU A 97 -10.68 16.23 -6.45
CA GLU A 97 -9.41 16.84 -6.05
C GLU A 97 -8.24 15.97 -6.50
N VAL A 98 -7.31 16.51 -7.28
CA VAL A 98 -6.29 15.71 -7.99
C VAL A 98 -4.85 16.06 -7.60
N GLU A 99 -4.66 16.85 -6.56
CA GLU A 99 -3.32 17.20 -6.08
C GLU A 99 -2.66 16.00 -5.37
N ILE A 100 -1.33 15.96 -5.39
CA ILE A 100 -0.56 14.87 -4.78
C ILE A 100 -0.79 14.77 -3.26
N GLY A 101 -1.03 15.90 -2.60
CA GLY A 101 -1.39 15.93 -1.17
C GLY A 101 -2.69 15.18 -0.89
N ASP A 102 -3.69 15.35 -1.75
CA ASP A 102 -4.98 14.63 -1.63
C ASP A 102 -4.77 13.12 -1.84
N ASP A 103 -3.93 12.73 -2.79
CA ASP A 103 -3.64 11.32 -3.04
C ASP A 103 -2.89 10.64 -1.89
N VAL A 104 -1.95 11.34 -1.26
CA VAL A 104 -1.32 10.90 -0.02
C VAL A 104 -2.36 10.65 1.08
N GLN A 105 -3.32 11.56 1.24
CA GLN A 105 -4.40 11.43 2.22
C GLN A 105 -5.36 10.27 1.86
N ARG A 106 -5.67 10.05 0.58
CA ARG A 106 -6.47 8.91 0.11
C ARG A 106 -5.79 7.57 0.41
N ILE A 107 -4.49 7.46 0.19
CA ILE A 107 -3.72 6.25 0.51
C ILE A 107 -3.81 5.91 1.99
N LEU A 108 -3.64 6.92 2.87
CA LEU A 108 -3.76 6.73 4.32
C LEU A 108 -5.19 6.29 4.70
N ASN A 109 -6.21 6.95 4.16
CA ASN A 109 -7.60 6.64 4.47
C ASN A 109 -7.99 5.23 3.98
N ALA A 110 -7.60 4.86 2.76
CA ALA A 110 -7.83 3.54 2.20
C ALA A 110 -7.14 2.44 3.03
N THR A 111 -5.92 2.71 3.52
CA THR A 111 -5.19 1.83 4.43
C THR A 111 -5.96 1.60 5.72
N ASN A 112 -6.42 2.68 6.37
CA ASN A 112 -7.13 2.61 7.63
C ASN A 112 -8.50 1.91 7.49
N ASP A 113 -9.22 2.18 6.41
CA ASP A 113 -10.51 1.54 6.11
C ASP A 113 -10.36 0.02 5.90
N VAL A 114 -9.35 -0.43 5.16
CA VAL A 114 -9.11 -1.88 4.98
C VAL A 114 -8.64 -2.55 6.28
N ILE A 115 -7.79 -1.88 7.07
CA ILE A 115 -7.27 -2.44 8.33
C ILE A 115 -8.36 -2.55 9.40
N SER A 116 -9.34 -1.64 9.43
CA SER A 116 -10.44 -1.70 10.39
C SER A 116 -11.44 -2.82 10.06
N ARG A 117 -11.62 -3.17 8.78
CA ARG A 117 -12.54 -4.20 8.25
C ARG A 117 -12.09 -5.65 8.43
N LYS A 118 -11.28 -5.99 9.45
CA LYS A 118 -10.64 -7.32 9.61
C LYS A 118 -11.59 -8.52 9.58
N SER A 119 -12.90 -8.35 9.77
CA SER A 119 -13.87 -9.44 9.79
C SER A 119 -15.14 -9.20 8.95
N ASP A 120 -15.18 -8.10 8.18
CA ASP A 120 -16.39 -7.72 7.46
C ASP A 120 -16.46 -8.37 6.08
N GLU A 121 -17.67 -8.75 5.67
CA GLU A 121 -17.88 -9.24 4.32
C GLU A 121 -17.64 -8.12 3.31
N ILE A 122 -16.58 -8.25 2.53
CA ILE A 122 -16.28 -7.38 1.40
C ILE A 122 -17.22 -7.71 0.24
N SER A 123 -18.08 -6.77 -0.13
CA SER A 123 -18.92 -6.86 -1.32
C SER A 123 -18.10 -6.73 -2.61
N GLU A 124 -18.63 -7.24 -3.71
CA GLU A 124 -18.01 -7.09 -5.03
C GLU A 124 -17.95 -5.61 -5.45
N LEU A 125 -19.07 -4.89 -5.30
CA LEU A 125 -19.16 -3.47 -5.61
C LEU A 125 -18.09 -2.64 -4.88
N TYR A 126 -17.94 -2.82 -3.56
CA TYR A 126 -16.94 -2.09 -2.80
C TYR A 126 -15.52 -2.39 -3.30
N TYR A 127 -15.25 -3.65 -3.63
CA TYR A 127 -13.95 -4.08 -4.13
C TYR A 127 -13.64 -3.44 -5.48
N GLU A 128 -14.58 -3.44 -6.42
CA GLU A 128 -14.43 -2.79 -7.73
C GLU A 128 -14.20 -1.29 -7.60
N GLU A 129 -14.98 -0.60 -6.76
CA GLU A 129 -14.82 0.82 -6.48
C GLU A 129 -13.44 1.14 -5.87
N PHE A 130 -12.99 0.31 -4.92
CA PHE A 130 -11.67 0.44 -4.32
C PHE A 130 -10.56 0.27 -5.35
N GLN A 131 -10.66 -0.73 -6.23
CA GLN A 131 -9.67 -0.97 -7.27
C GLN A 131 -9.61 0.19 -8.26
N LYS A 132 -10.77 0.70 -8.70
CA LYS A 132 -10.85 1.84 -9.60
C LYS A 132 -10.18 3.08 -9.00
N ARG A 133 -10.56 3.45 -7.77
CA ARG A 133 -9.97 4.58 -7.05
C ARG A 133 -8.47 4.41 -6.86
N THR A 134 -8.02 3.21 -6.51
CA THR A 134 -6.60 2.89 -6.37
C THR A 134 -5.87 3.17 -7.69
N GLN A 135 -6.33 2.64 -8.81
CA GLN A 135 -5.68 2.84 -10.12
C GLN A 135 -5.61 4.32 -10.51
N GLU A 136 -6.65 5.10 -10.24
CA GLU A 136 -6.66 6.55 -10.50
C GLU A 136 -5.63 7.29 -9.66
N VAL A 137 -5.53 6.97 -8.37
CA VAL A 137 -4.48 7.49 -7.47
C VAL A 137 -3.09 7.13 -7.99
N LEU A 138 -2.86 5.86 -8.36
CA LEU A 138 -1.54 5.43 -8.84
C LEU A 138 -1.15 6.12 -10.14
N LYS A 139 -2.09 6.34 -11.07
CA LYS A 139 -1.86 7.12 -12.30
C LYS A 139 -1.37 8.53 -11.99
N ARG A 140 -2.03 9.21 -11.06
CA ARG A 140 -1.66 10.58 -10.67
C ARG A 140 -0.32 10.62 -9.95
N VAL A 141 -0.03 9.64 -9.10
CA VAL A 141 1.28 9.51 -8.45
C VAL A 141 2.39 9.24 -9.48
N ASP A 142 2.17 8.31 -10.42
CA ASP A 142 3.12 8.02 -11.49
C ASP A 142 3.41 9.28 -12.35
N ASN A 143 2.36 10.05 -12.68
CA ASN A 143 2.50 11.34 -13.35
C ASN A 143 3.30 12.36 -12.52
N TYR A 144 3.02 12.46 -11.22
CA TYR A 144 3.74 13.35 -10.31
C TYR A 144 5.23 12.99 -10.20
N LEU A 145 5.53 11.70 -10.14
CA LEU A 145 6.91 11.19 -10.05
C LEU A 145 7.63 11.15 -11.39
N CYS A 146 6.95 11.43 -12.50
CA CYS A 146 7.46 11.21 -13.87
C CYS A 146 8.01 9.78 -14.06
N GLN A 147 7.32 8.77 -13.50
CA GLN A 147 7.73 7.36 -13.51
C GLN A 147 6.51 6.46 -13.74
N ASP A 148 6.64 5.39 -14.52
CA ASP A 148 5.56 4.41 -14.73
C ASP A 148 5.73 3.18 -13.83
N THR A 149 5.85 3.37 -12.51
CA THR A 149 6.23 2.25 -11.62
C THR A 149 5.11 1.79 -10.70
N CYS A 150 4.25 2.67 -10.22
CA CYS A 150 3.22 2.33 -9.25
C CYS A 150 2.13 1.46 -9.87
N LEU A 151 1.69 1.76 -11.09
CA LEU A 151 0.75 0.91 -11.82
C LEU A 151 1.31 -0.47 -12.16
N GLN A 152 2.59 -0.55 -12.54
CA GLN A 152 3.24 -1.84 -12.83
C GLN A 152 3.32 -2.71 -11.57
N LEU A 153 3.65 -2.09 -10.42
CA LEU A 153 3.63 -2.77 -9.13
C LEU A 153 2.23 -3.29 -8.78
N TYR A 154 1.19 -2.48 -9.03
CA TYR A 154 -0.20 -2.90 -8.84
C TYR A 154 -0.55 -4.12 -9.68
N GLN A 155 -0.27 -4.10 -10.98
CA GLN A 155 -0.53 -5.21 -11.89
C GLN A 155 0.21 -6.48 -11.47
N THR A 156 1.46 -6.35 -11.03
CA THR A 156 2.27 -7.46 -10.53
C THR A 156 1.61 -8.10 -9.30
N ILE A 157 1.23 -7.28 -8.31
CA ILE A 157 0.58 -7.76 -7.08
C ILE A 157 -0.75 -8.47 -7.39
N GLN A 158 -1.53 -7.98 -8.35
CA GLN A 158 -2.79 -8.61 -8.77
C GLN A 158 -2.58 -9.95 -9.49
N SER A 159 -1.46 -10.11 -10.20
CA SER A 159 -1.15 -11.30 -11.01
C SER A 159 -0.43 -12.40 -10.22
N SER A 160 0.39 -12.04 -9.24
CA SER A 160 1.17 -12.98 -8.42
C SER A 160 0.33 -13.96 -7.59
N ASP A 161 -0.97 -13.73 -7.45
CA ASP A 161 -1.90 -14.60 -6.71
C ASP A 161 -2.66 -15.60 -7.61
N ILE A 162 -2.48 -15.58 -8.94
CA ILE A 162 -3.08 -16.59 -9.86
C ILE A 162 -2.35 -17.95 -9.75
N ASN A 163 -1.08 -17.96 -9.32
CA ASN A 163 -0.26 -19.18 -9.27
C ASN A 163 -0.46 -20.06 -8.02
N ILE A 164 -1.31 -19.66 -7.06
CA ILE A 164 -1.55 -20.47 -5.84
C ILE A 164 -2.79 -21.38 -6.02
N THR A 165 -3.67 -21.12 -6.98
CA THR A 165 -4.88 -21.92 -7.23
C THR A 165 -4.74 -22.96 -8.35
N GLY A 166 -3.58 -23.04 -9.01
CA GLY A 166 -3.36 -23.91 -10.18
C GLY A 166 -2.66 -25.25 -9.93
N MET A 167 -2.28 -25.59 -8.69
CA MET A 167 -1.56 -26.84 -8.39
C MET A 167 -2.25 -27.68 -7.31
N GLN A 168 -3.49 -28.07 -7.56
CA GLN A 168 -4.09 -29.27 -6.95
C GLN A 168 -4.84 -30.07 -8.03
N GLN A 169 -4.08 -30.70 -8.92
CA GLN A 169 -4.51 -31.96 -9.53
C GLN A 169 -3.67 -33.05 -8.90
N GLU A 170 -4.27 -33.81 -7.97
CA GLU A 170 -3.74 -35.11 -7.57
C GLU A 170 -3.69 -36.02 -8.80
N PRO A 171 -2.58 -36.72 -9.06
CA PRO A 171 -2.62 -37.84 -9.98
C PRO A 171 -3.31 -39.02 -9.29
N THR A 172 -4.60 -39.17 -9.56
CA THR A 172 -5.34 -40.42 -9.41
C THR A 172 -4.90 -41.39 -10.51
N LEU A 173 -4.09 -42.40 -10.20
CA LEU A 173 -3.90 -43.61 -11.03
C LEU A 173 -3.54 -44.78 -10.09
N MET A 174 -4.56 -45.55 -9.68
CA MET A 174 -5.04 -46.81 -10.27
C MET A 174 -4.40 -48.05 -9.62
N GLN A 175 -5.22 -48.75 -8.84
CA GLN A 175 -5.01 -50.14 -8.44
C GLN A 175 -5.01 -51.00 -9.71
N GLU A 176 -3.93 -51.75 -9.94
CA GLU A 176 -3.99 -52.97 -10.76
C GLU A 176 -3.90 -54.18 -9.84
N VAL A 177 -5.04 -54.84 -9.70
CA VAL A 177 -5.15 -56.23 -9.26
C VAL A 177 -5.34 -57.06 -10.54
N ASN A 178 -4.41 -57.97 -10.82
CA ASN A 178 -4.52 -59.21 -11.60
C ASN A 178 -3.07 -59.75 -11.74
N GLY A 179 -2.68 -61.00 -11.52
CA GLY A 179 -3.39 -62.26 -11.43
C GLY A 179 -2.55 -63.33 -12.15
N MET A 180 -2.00 -64.28 -11.38
CA MET A 180 -1.66 -65.68 -11.73
C MET A 180 -0.60 -66.07 -12.80
N SER A 181 0.06 -67.20 -12.47
CA SER A 181 0.82 -68.17 -13.30
C SER A 181 2.31 -67.83 -13.51
N ASN A 182 3.30 -68.68 -13.20
CA ASN A 182 3.38 -70.14 -13.05
C ASN A 182 4.20 -70.55 -11.82
#